data_AF-A0A933I8Z6-F1
#
_entry.id   AF-A0A933I8Z6-F1
#
_cell.length_a   1.000
_cell.length_b   1.000
_cell.length_c   1.000
_cell.angle_alpha   90.00
_cell.angle_beta   90.00
_cell.angle_gamma   90.00
#
_symmetry.space_group_name_H-M   'P 1'
#
loop_
_entity.id
_entity.type
_entity.pdbx_description
1 polymer ?
#
loop_
_entity_poly.entity_id
_entity_poly.type
_entity_poly.pdbx_seq_one_letter_code
_entity_poly.pdbx_strand_id
1 'polypeptide(L)' 'MNQYDIWGGFDRLLGKNAILVMIGRNDFPEALKQSFDSYKKRKFISYKNKKILREYSIFECYNFKSMPSRGVESY' A
#
# COMPACT_ATOMS: atom_id res chain seq x y z
N MET A 1 -22.54 -7.04 5.34
CA MET A 1 -21.21 -7.52 5.80
C MET A 1 -20.32 -7.61 4.59
N ASN A 2 -19.27 -6.81 4.57
CA ASN A 2 -18.23 -6.79 3.55
C ASN A 2 -17.21 -7.89 3.90
N GLN A 3 -16.54 -8.49 2.91
CA GLN A 3 -15.52 -9.52 3.14
C GLN A 3 -14.44 -9.08 4.15
N TYR A 4 -14.15 -7.78 4.28
CA TYR A 4 -13.17 -7.24 5.24
C TYR A 4 -13.63 -7.29 6.71
N ASP A 5 -14.93 -7.43 6.97
CA ASP A 5 -15.47 -7.59 8.34
C ASP A 5 -15.00 -8.91 8.96
N ILE A 6 -14.77 -9.94 8.11
CA ILE A 6 -14.31 -11.27 8.53
C ILE A 6 -12.83 -11.24 8.96
N TRP A 7 -12.04 -10.30 8.42
CA TRP A 7 -10.62 -10.13 8.74
C TRP A 7 -10.37 -9.15 9.89
N GLY A 8 -11.43 -8.61 10.48
CA GLY A 8 -11.37 -7.74 11.66
C GLY A 8 -11.03 -6.27 11.38
N GLY A 9 -11.28 -5.81 10.15
CA GLY A 9 -11.22 -4.38 9.81
C GLY A 9 -9.83 -3.72 9.94
N PHE A 10 -9.77 -2.43 9.62
CA PHE A 10 -8.53 -1.65 9.74
C PHE A 10 -8.17 -1.30 11.19
N ASP A 11 -9.13 -1.35 12.12
CA ASP A 11 -8.92 -1.02 13.53
C ASP A 11 -7.92 -1.97 14.22
N ARG A 12 -7.84 -3.23 13.77
CA ARG A 12 -6.85 -4.20 14.27
C ARG A 12 -5.46 -4.00 13.71
N LEU A 13 -5.31 -3.15 12.69
CA LEU A 13 -4.04 -2.89 12.01
C LEU A 13 -3.34 -1.63 12.56
N LEU A 14 -3.95 -0.91 13.50
CA LEU A 14 -3.34 0.24 14.17
C LEU A 14 -1.98 -0.15 14.75
N GLY A 15 -0.98 0.69 14.50
CA GLY A 15 0.39 0.48 14.97
C GLY A 15 1.22 -0.51 14.14
N LYS A 16 0.62 -1.18 13.13
CA LYS A 16 1.33 -2.19 12.33
C LYS A 16 2.09 -1.55 11.17
N ASN A 17 3.14 -2.25 10.73
CA ASN A 17 3.85 -1.93 9.50
C ASN A 17 3.21 -2.67 8.33
N ALA A 18 3.36 -2.14 7.12
CA ALA A 18 2.81 -2.72 5.90
C ALA A 18 3.80 -2.65 4.74
N ILE A 19 3.62 -3.55 3.77
CA ILE A 19 4.31 -3.50 2.48
C ILE A 19 3.28 -3.23 1.39
N LEU A 20 3.46 -2.14 0.65
CA LEU A 20 2.68 -1.84 -0.55
C LEU A 20 3.55 -2.10 -1.78
N VAL A 21 3.06 -2.93 -2.70
CA VAL A 21 3.76 -3.22 -3.96
C VAL A 21 2.94 -2.67 -5.12
N MET A 22 3.55 -1.82 -5.94
CA MET A 22 2.95 -1.26 -7.13
C MET A 22 3.76 -1.64 -8.37
N ILE A 23 3.07 -1.87 -9.49
CA ILE A 23 3.72 -2.12 -10.78
C ILE A 23 4.11 -0.79 -11.40
N GLY A 24 5.36 -0.67 -11.86
CA GLY A 24 5.92 0.52 -12.49
C GLY A 24 6.68 1.44 -11.53
N ARG A 25 7.08 2.61 -12.03
CA ARG A 25 7.81 3.66 -11.28
C ARG A 25 6.85 4.66 -10.66
N ASN A 26 5.96 4.17 -9.81
CA ASN A 26 4.94 5.02 -9.20
C ASN A 26 5.49 5.73 -7.97
N ASP A 27 4.97 6.91 -7.67
CA ASP A 27 5.14 7.53 -6.38
C ASP A 27 4.16 6.97 -5.36
N PHE A 28 4.43 7.28 -4.08
CA PHE A 28 3.57 6.80 -3.02
C PHE A 28 2.17 7.40 -3.18
N PRO A 29 1.08 6.60 -3.12
CA PRO A 29 -0.26 7.11 -3.34
C PRO A 29 -0.62 8.23 -2.37
N GLU A 30 -1.08 9.37 -2.89
CA GLU A 30 -1.42 10.55 -2.08
C GLU A 30 -2.43 10.20 -0.97
N ALA A 31 -3.44 9.40 -1.34
CA ALA A 31 -4.48 8.94 -0.42
C ALA A 31 -3.92 8.19 0.79
N LEU A 32 -2.75 7.54 0.68
CA LEU A 32 -2.17 6.75 1.78
C LEU A 32 -1.14 7.52 2.60
N LYS A 33 -0.75 8.73 2.19
CA LYS A 33 0.30 9.51 2.89
C LYS A 33 -0.05 9.80 4.34
N GLN A 34 -1.33 10.00 4.64
CA GLN A 34 -1.79 10.28 6.00
C GLN A 34 -2.04 9.01 6.84
N SER A 35 -2.06 7.84 6.19
CA SER A 35 -2.36 6.57 6.84
C SER A 35 -1.19 5.98 7.63
N PHE A 36 0.03 6.47 7.40
CA PHE A 36 1.26 5.97 8.00
C PHE A 36 2.11 7.14 8.50
N ASP A 37 2.94 6.91 9.51
CA ASP A 37 3.89 7.93 9.97
C ASP A 37 4.97 8.22 8.93
N SER A 38 5.45 7.16 8.29
CA SER A 38 6.51 7.27 7.29
C SER A 38 6.46 6.08 6.34
N TYR A 39 7.12 6.26 5.20
CA TYR A 39 7.32 5.18 4.25
C TYR A 39 8.71 5.26 3.61
N LYS A 40 9.24 4.12 3.19
CA LYS A 40 10.47 4.02 2.40
C LYS A 40 10.18 3.38 1.06
N LYS A 41 10.57 4.05 -0.04
CA LYS A 41 10.43 3.53 -1.41
C LYS A 41 11.67 2.72 -1.79
N ARG A 42 11.46 1.51 -2.29
CA ARG A 42 12.46 0.66 -2.94
C ARG A 42 12.00 0.36 -4.36
N LYS A 43 12.93 0.44 -5.31
CA LYS A 43 12.69 0.04 -6.70
C LYS A 43 13.15 -1.40 -6.86
N PHE A 44 12.34 -2.23 -7.51
CA PHE A 44 12.68 -3.60 -7.83
C PHE A 44 12.42 -3.85 -9.31
N ILE A 45 13.41 -4.40 -10.01
CA ILE A 45 13.28 -4.73 -11.43
C ILE A 45 13.46 -6.24 -11.56
N SER A 46 12.46 -6.90 -12.13
CA SER A 46 12.52 -8.31 -12.47
C SER A 46 13.12 -8.48 -13.86
N TYR A 47 14.01 -9.46 -14.00
CA TYR A 47 14.71 -9.75 -15.24
C TYR A 47 14.49 -11.20 -15.66
N LYS A 48 14.42 -11.44 -16.97
CA LYS A 48 14.54 -12.77 -17.58
C LYS A 48 15.50 -12.69 -18.75
N ASN A 49 16.53 -13.52 -18.74
CA ASN A 49 17.57 -13.55 -19.79
C ASN A 49 18.14 -12.15 -20.09
N LYS A 50 18.45 -11.38 -19.04
CA LYS A 50 18.95 -9.98 -19.11
C LYS A 50 17.95 -8.97 -19.71
N LYS A 51 16.74 -9.38 -20.08
CA LYS A 51 15.64 -8.48 -20.47
C LYS A 51 14.82 -8.10 -19.24
N ILE A 52 14.44 -6.83 -19.15
CA ILE A 52 13.52 -6.34 -18.13
C ILE A 52 12.14 -6.97 -18.39
N LEU A 53 11.62 -7.66 -17.39
CA LEU A 53 10.29 -8.27 -17.42
C LEU A 53 9.24 -7.30 -16.88
N ARG A 54 9.55 -6.71 -15.72
CA ARG A 54 8.65 -5.79 -15.01
C ARG A 54 9.40 -5.01 -13.95
N GLU A 55 9.04 -3.75 -13.80
CA GLU A 55 9.49 -2.90 -12.71
C GLU A 55 8.40 -2.79 -11.64
N TYR A 56 8.82 -2.69 -10.39
CA TYR A 56 7.98 -2.56 -9.22
C TYR A 56 8.50 -1.44 -8.32
N SER A 57 7.56 -0.72 -7.72
CA SER A 57 7.81 0.20 -6.61
C SER A 57 7.27 -0.44 -5.34
N ILE A 58 8.16 -0.78 -4.43
CA ILE A 58 7.86 -1.38 -3.14
C ILE A 58 7.96 -0.28 -2.10
N PHE A 59 6.93 -0.13 -1.27
CA PHE A 59 6.90 0.82 -0.18
C PHE A 59 6.80 0.08 1.13
N GLU A 60 7.78 0.31 2.00
CA GLU A 60 7.75 -0.12 3.40
C GLU A 60 7.10 0.99 4.20
N CYS A 61 5.87 0.77 4.65
CA CYS A 61 5.07 1.75 5.40
C CYS A 61 5.11 1.43 6.88
N TYR A 62 5.28 2.45 7.72
CA TYR A 62 5.50 2.29 9.15
C TYR A 62 4.39 2.94 9.97
N ASN A 63 4.00 2.25 11.05
CA ASN A 63 3.01 2.71 12.03
C ASN A 63 1.67 3.16 11.40
N PHE A 64 0.87 2.21 10.98
CA PHE A 64 -0.47 2.49 10.43
C PHE A 64 -1.36 3.21 11.47
N LYS A 65 -1.97 4.32 11.05
CA LYS A 65 -2.80 5.18 11.90
C LYS A 65 -4.29 5.09 11.61
N SER A 66 -4.65 5.07 10.35
CA SER A 66 -6.04 5.02 9.90
C SER A 66 -6.10 4.89 8.39
N MET A 67 -7.22 4.40 7.87
CA MET A 67 -7.50 4.44 6.44
C MET A 67 -8.36 5.68 6.16
N PRO A 68 -8.12 6.45 5.08
CA PRO A 68 -9.03 7.51 4.71
C PRO A 68 -10.36 6.86 4.36
N SER A 69 -11.45 7.34 4.96
CA SER A 69 -12.79 6.94 4.55
C SER A 69 -12.97 7.36 3.11
N ARG A 70 -13.12 6.40 2.18
CA ARG A 70 -13.79 6.71 0.92
C ARG A 70 -15.22 7.05 1.31
N GLY A 71 -15.59 8.33 1.19
CA GLY A 71 -17.01 8.71 1.22
C GLY A 71 -17.73 7.76 0.28
N VAL A 72 -18.85 7.19 0.74
CA VAL A 72 -19.69 6.36 -0.10
C VAL A 72 -20.12 7.25 -1.26
N GLU A 73 -19.47 7.14 -2.42
CA GLU A 73 -20.07 7.61 -3.66
C GLU A 73 -21.22 6.65 -3.93
N SER A 74 -22.40 7.05 -3.45
CA SER A 74 -23.68 6.53 -3.89
C SER A 74 -23.74 6.69 -5.41
N TYR A 75 -23.64 5.56 -6.11
CA TYR A 75 -24.04 5.42 -7.51
C TYR A 75 -25.57 5.48 -7.63
#